data_AF-A0A3N7GSM6-F1
#
_entry.id   AF-A0A3N7GSM6-F1
#
_cell.length_a   1.000
_cell.length_b   1.000
_cell.length_c   1.000
_cell.angle_alpha   90.00
_cell.angle_beta   90.00
_cell.angle_gamma   90.00
#
_symmetry.space_group_name_H-M   'P 1'
#
loop_
_entity.id
_entity.type
_entity.pdbx_description
1 polymer ?
#
loop_
_entity_poly.entity_id
_entity_poly.type
_entity_poly.pdbx_seq_one_letter_code
_entity_poly.pdbx_strand_id
1 'polypeptide(L)' 'MERVAAKMKAEAYCAYQERSQQEVRDKLYGWGLHQADVEAVIADLIADNFLNEERFALAYASGRFRMKGWGRYKIKQ' A
#
# COMPACT_ATOMS: atom_id res chain seq x y z
N MET A 1 -18.53 -1.39 -5.30
CA MET A 1 -18.23 -0.07 -4.70
C MET A 1 -17.89 0.89 -5.84
N GLU A 2 -18.22 2.18 -5.75
CA GLU A 2 -17.86 3.15 -6.80
C GLU A 2 -16.39 3.60 -6.69
N ARG A 3 -15.71 3.79 -7.82
CA ARG A 3 -14.27 4.11 -7.91
C ARG A 3 -13.87 5.34 -7.09
N VAL A 4 -14.64 6.43 -7.16
CA VAL A 4 -14.34 7.70 -6.45
C VAL A 4 -14.32 7.48 -4.94
N ALA A 5 -15.32 6.77 -4.41
CA ALA A 5 -15.39 6.44 -3.00
C ALA A 5 -14.26 5.50 -2.56
N ALA A 6 -13.85 4.58 -3.44
CA ALA A 6 -12.72 3.69 -3.18
C ALA A 6 -11.38 4.44 -3.14
N LYS A 7 -11.17 5.42 -4.04
CA LYS A 7 -9.98 6.28 -4.03
C LYS A 7 -9.84 7.01 -2.69
N MET A 8 -10.88 7.73 -2.26
CA MET A 8 -10.85 8.46 -0.97
C MET A 8 -10.56 7.54 0.23
N LYS A 9 -11.15 6.33 0.23
CA LYS A 9 -10.87 5.33 1.28
C LYS A 9 -9.42 4.82 1.21
N ALA A 10 -8.89 4.62 0.02
CA ALA A 10 -7.52 4.16 -0.17
C ALA A 10 -6.49 5.23 0.19
N GLU A 11 -6.77 6.51 -0.10
CA GLU A 11 -5.96 7.66 0.35
C GLU A 11 -5.85 7.67 1.87
N ALA A 12 -6.98 7.60 2.58
CA ALA A 12 -6.98 7.54 4.05
C ALA A 12 -6.24 6.31 4.58
N TYR A 13 -6.35 5.17 3.90
CA TYR A 13 -5.66 3.93 4.26
C TYR A 13 -4.14 4.03 4.12
N CYS A 14 -3.64 4.69 3.08
CA CYS A 14 -2.22 4.92 2.83
C CYS A 14 -1.65 6.08 3.66
N ALA A 15 -2.45 7.11 3.96
CA ALA A 15 -2.05 8.22 4.82
C ALA A 15 -1.86 7.78 6.28
N TYR A 16 -2.61 6.76 6.73
CA TYR A 16 -2.48 6.24 8.09
C TYR A 16 -1.17 5.47 8.33
N GLN A 17 -0.70 4.72 7.33
CA GLN A 17 0.52 3.94 7.40
C GLN A 17 1.02 3.65 5.99
N GLU A 18 2.34 3.59 5.81
CA GLU A 18 2.95 3.06 4.59
C GLU A 18 2.38 1.69 4.21
N ARG A 19 2.00 1.54 2.94
CA ARG A 19 1.47 0.31 2.34
C ARG A 19 2.25 -0.04 1.09
N SER A 20 2.36 -1.33 0.83
CA SER A 20 2.79 -1.84 -0.48
C SER A 20 1.66 -1.72 -1.50
N GLN A 21 2.02 -1.67 -2.78
CA GLN A 21 1.02 -1.74 -3.86
C GLN A 21 0.17 -3.02 -3.78
N GLN A 22 0.75 -4.14 -3.33
CA GLN A 22 0.02 -5.40 -3.21
C GLN A 22 -1.04 -5.35 -2.10
N GLU A 23 -0.72 -4.79 -0.92
CA GLU A 23 -1.71 -4.61 0.15
C GLU A 23 -2.88 -3.74 -0.31
N VAL A 24 -2.60 -2.65 -1.06
CA VAL A 24 -3.65 -1.77 -1.59
C VAL A 24 -4.49 -2.48 -2.65
N ARG A 25 -3.86 -3.25 -3.54
CA ARG A 25 -4.55 -4.07 -4.55
C ARG A 25 -5.50 -5.08 -3.90
N ASP A 26 -5.02 -5.84 -2.92
CA ASP A 26 -5.83 -6.81 -2.18
C ASP A 26 -6.99 -6.13 -1.45
N LYS A 27 -6.74 -4.93 -0.90
CA LYS A 27 -7.77 -4.14 -0.22
C LYS A 27 -8.87 -3.69 -1.17
N LEU A 28 -8.51 -3.19 -2.36
CA LEU A 28 -9.45 -2.73 -3.38
C LEU A 28 -10.27 -3.89 -3.96
N TYR A 29 -9.64 -5.05 -4.19
CA TYR A 29 -10.38 -6.27 -4.55
C TYR A 29 -11.33 -6.71 -3.43
N GLY A 30 -10.92 -6.62 -2.17
CA GLY A 30 -11.78 -6.88 -1.01
C GLY A 30 -12.97 -5.92 -0.89
N TRP A 31 -12.92 -4.75 -1.52
CA TRP A 31 -14.04 -3.81 -1.65
C TRP A 31 -14.92 -4.06 -2.89
N GLY A 32 -14.57 -5.07 -3.68
CA GLY A 32 -15.31 -5.49 -4.87
C GLY A 32 -15.03 -4.63 -6.11
N LEU A 33 -13.85 -4.00 -6.21
CA LEU A 33 -13.43 -3.34 -7.45
C LEU A 33 -12.93 -4.39 -8.46
N HIS A 34 -13.11 -4.09 -9.74
CA HIS A 34 -12.54 -4.88 -10.83
C HIS A 34 -11.16 -4.35 -11.23
N GLN A 35 -10.38 -5.19 -11.89
CA GLN A 35 -8.98 -4.93 -12.22
C GLN A 35 -8.74 -3.54 -12.85
N ALA A 36 -9.59 -3.11 -13.78
CA ALA A 36 -9.46 -1.80 -14.42
C ALA A 36 -9.57 -0.63 -13.42
N ASP A 37 -10.52 -0.71 -12.48
CA ASP A 37 -10.67 0.31 -11.44
C ASP A 37 -9.56 0.22 -10.39
N VAL A 38 -9.12 -0.98 -10.05
CA VAL A 38 -8.04 -1.21 -9.09
C VAL A 38 -6.74 -0.56 -9.58
N GLU A 39 -6.32 -0.85 -10.80
CA GLU A 39 -5.07 -0.30 -11.34
C GLU A 39 -5.18 1.22 -11.57
N ALA A 40 -6.36 1.73 -11.95
CA ALA A 40 -6.58 3.17 -12.06
C ALA A 40 -6.46 3.88 -10.70
N VAL A 41 -7.05 3.34 -9.64
CA VAL A 41 -6.94 3.91 -8.28
C VAL A 41 -5.49 3.84 -7.79
N ILE A 42 -4.78 2.74 -8.04
CA ILE A 42 -3.36 2.62 -7.67
C ILE A 42 -2.51 3.66 -8.39
N ALA A 43 -2.70 3.84 -9.70
CA ALA A 43 -1.97 4.83 -10.48
C ALA A 43 -2.18 6.26 -9.94
N ASP A 44 -3.43 6.60 -9.62
CA ASP A 44 -3.79 7.87 -8.99
C ASP A 44 -3.08 8.05 -7.63
N LEU A 45 -3.10 7.04 -6.76
CA LEU A 45 -2.45 7.11 -5.44
C LEU A 45 -0.93 7.28 -5.54
N ILE A 46 -0.31 6.69 -6.56
CA ILE A 46 1.12 6.84 -6.84
C ILE A 46 1.40 8.27 -7.34
N ALA A 47 0.60 8.76 -8.29
CA ALA A 47 0.75 10.11 -8.84
C ALA A 47 0.57 11.19 -7.77
N ASP A 48 -0.38 10.99 -6.87
CA ASP A 48 -0.65 11.88 -5.72
C ASP A 48 0.30 11.59 -4.53
N ASN A 49 1.27 10.68 -4.69
CA ASN A 49 2.30 10.28 -3.70
C ASN A 49 1.76 9.74 -2.36
N PHE A 50 0.50 9.29 -2.33
CA PHE A 50 -0.06 8.52 -1.21
C PHE A 50 0.57 7.13 -1.11
N LEU A 51 0.87 6.51 -2.26
CA LEU A 51 1.43 5.16 -2.35
C LEU A 51 2.84 5.19 -2.94
N ASN A 52 3.83 4.74 -2.16
CA ASN A 52 5.24 4.78 -2.56
C ASN A 52 5.97 3.53 -2.05
N GLU A 53 6.41 2.68 -2.99
CA GLU A 53 7.01 1.37 -2.68
C GLU A 53 8.38 1.49 -1.99
N GLU A 54 9.16 2.54 -2.30
CA GLU A 54 10.45 2.79 -1.65
C GLU A 54 10.26 3.19 -0.19
N ARG A 55 9.34 4.12 0.08
CA ARG A 55 8.96 4.51 1.46
C ARG A 55 8.47 3.30 2.24
N PHE A 56 7.63 2.46 1.63
CA PHE A 56 7.16 1.22 2.25
C PHE A 56 8.32 0.28 2.60
N ALA A 57 9.22 -0.01 1.65
CA ALA A 57 10.34 -0.92 1.87
C ALA A 57 11.25 -0.45 3.02
N LEU A 58 11.54 0.85 3.08
CA LEU A 58 12.34 1.44 4.17
C LEU A 58 11.64 1.35 5.52
N ALA A 59 10.34 1.66 5.58
CA ALA A 59 9.55 1.58 6.80
C ALA A 59 9.44 0.13 7.29
N TYR A 60 9.19 -0.81 6.38
CA TYR A 60 9.12 -2.24 6.67
C TYR A 60 10.45 -2.75 7.24
N ALA A 61 11.56 -2.52 6.54
CA ALA A 61 12.88 -2.96 6.97
C ALA A 61 13.26 -2.36 8.34
N SER A 62 13.05 -1.05 8.51
CA SER A 62 13.36 -0.35 9.75
C SER A 62 12.52 -0.86 10.93
N GLY A 63 11.22 -1.10 10.72
CA GLY A 63 10.33 -1.65 11.75
C GLY A 63 10.73 -3.06 12.15
N ARG A 64 11.02 -3.94 11.18
CA ARG A 64 11.44 -5.33 11.47
C ARG A 64 12.81 -5.40 12.14
N PHE A 65 13.75 -4.54 11.73
CA PHE A 65 15.06 -4.48 12.34
C PHE A 65 14.98 -3.96 13.78
N ARG A 66 14.40 -2.76 13.99
CA ARG A 66 14.41 -2.09 15.29
C ARG A 66 13.44 -2.70 16.31
N MET A 67 12.23 -3.07 15.88
CA MET A 67 11.18 -3.52 16.80
C MET A 67 11.18 -5.04 17.00
N LYS A 68 11.63 -5.80 15.99
CA LYS A 68 11.59 -7.28 16.03
C LYS A 68 12.97 -7.93 16.05
N GLY A 69 14.06 -7.16 15.92
CA GLY A 69 15.42 -7.68 15.92
C GLY A 69 15.71 -8.60 14.72
N TRP A 70 15.00 -8.43 13.60
CA TRP A 70 15.20 -9.31 12.44
C TRP A 70 16.52 -8.99 11.75
N GLY A 71 17.32 -10.02 11.47
CA GLY A 71 18.50 -9.90 10.62
C GLY A 71 18.15 -9.72 9.14
N ARG A 72 19.10 -9.23 8.35
CA ARG A 72 18.94 -8.89 6.92
C ARG A 72 18.24 -9.96 6.06
N TYR A 73 18.57 -11.23 6.27
CA TYR A 73 18.03 -12.32 5.46
C TYR A 73 16.54 -12.54 5.72
N LYS A 74 16.09 -12.34 6.97
CA LYS A 74 14.69 -12.47 7.36
C LYS A 74 13.84 -11.28 6.90
N ILE A 75 14.45 -10.11 6.70
CA ILE A 75 13.74 -8.93 6.18
C ILE A 75 13.53 -9.05 4.66
N LYS A 76 14.45 -9.72 3.95
CA LYS A 76 14.37 -9.94 2.51
C LYS A 76 13.36 -11.04 2.11
N GLN A 77 13.15 -12.03 2.99
CA GLN A 77 12.16 -13.09 2.82
C GLN A 77 10.75 -12.58 3.10
#